data_AF-A0A9P8H074-F1
#
_entry.id   AF-A0A9P8H074-F1
#
_cell.length_a   1.000
_cell.length_b   1.000
_cell.length_c   1.000
_cell.angle_alpha   90.00
_cell.angle_beta   90.00
_cell.angle_gamma   90.00
#
_symmetry.space_group_name_H-M   'P 1'
#
loop_
_entity.id
_entity.type
_entity.pdbx_description
1 polymer ?
#
loop_
_entity_poly.entity_id
_entity_poly.type
_entity_poly.pdbx_seq_one_letter_code
_entity_poly.pdbx_strand_id
1 'polypeptide(L)'
;MFDDGPKWGWSKTLQQDWTCMDRATWSRFTCLLDAPVDSTLEAARHWQHVHAERRRVDKLISTINHDLIFDDELEDRLTEEQEARLAELYRHLDEVYKAYEKGDHTKFVSPNLPQPHIFVHPPIPVYLNLAFKLWRQECWNMSEKPDLIRQLPHPPFMPCAKPGCHNTRTPLKICVHNLSALYHNAELSRTELLKERNFWHPDRWSRVPQPYRQEVEEMAIVIFQVLQPLCDQVKAFGVLGNGARAD
;
A
#
# COMPACT_ATOMS: atom_id res chain seq x y z
N MET A 1 -26.22 6.89 24.19
CA MET A 1 -25.73 5.50 24.35
C MET A 1 -25.36 5.05 22.95
N PHE A 2 -24.09 5.21 22.57
CA PHE A 2 -23.59 4.73 21.29
C PHE A 2 -22.72 3.52 21.61
N ASP A 3 -23.09 2.38 21.00
CA ASP A 3 -22.40 1.10 21.11
C ASP A 3 -20.89 1.24 20.88
N ASP A 4 -20.13 0.58 21.76
CA ASP A 4 -18.72 0.32 21.59
C ASP A 4 -18.52 -0.48 20.29
N GLY A 5 -18.02 0.21 19.25
CA GLY A 5 -17.61 -0.43 18.01
C GLY A 5 -16.51 -1.47 18.24
N PRO A 6 -16.31 -2.41 17.30
CA PRO A 6 -15.28 -3.44 17.42
C PRO A 6 -13.91 -2.79 17.56
N LYS A 7 -13.27 -3.02 18.71
CA LYS A 7 -11.88 -2.67 18.97
C LYS A 7 -11.02 -3.62 18.15
N TRP A 8 -10.53 -3.16 17.01
CA TRP A 8 -9.44 -3.83 16.29
C TRP A 8 -8.15 -3.64 17.09
N GLY A 9 -7.99 -4.43 18.14
CA GLY A 9 -6.80 -4.43 18.97
C GLY A 9 -5.67 -5.13 18.24
N TRP A 10 -4.86 -4.38 17.50
CA TRP A 10 -3.55 -4.86 17.09
C TRP A 10 -2.58 -4.73 18.25
N SER A 11 -1.76 -5.76 18.47
CA SER A 11 -0.70 -5.78 19.46
C SER A 11 0.31 -4.64 19.23
N LYS A 12 0.70 -3.96 20.31
CA LYS A 12 1.71 -2.88 20.32
C LYS A 12 3.08 -3.35 19.78
N THR A 13 3.31 -4.66 19.70
CA THR A 13 4.60 -5.27 19.34
C THR A 13 4.88 -5.20 17.84
N LEU A 14 3.85 -5.33 16.98
CA LEU A 14 3.97 -5.16 15.52
C LEU A 14 4.43 -3.75 15.11
N GLN A 15 4.19 -2.74 15.94
CA GLN A 15 4.63 -1.36 15.71
C GLN A 15 6.10 -1.13 16.15
N GLN A 16 6.66 -2.02 16.98
CA GLN A 16 8.04 -1.96 17.46
C GLN A 16 9.00 -2.82 16.63
N ASP A 17 8.58 -3.97 16.08
CA ASP A 17 9.52 -4.85 15.36
C ASP A 17 9.86 -4.40 13.93
N TRP A 18 9.08 -3.47 13.37
CA TRP A 18 9.43 -2.76 12.13
C TRP A 18 10.63 -1.80 12.29
N THR A 19 11.13 -1.58 13.52
CA THR A 19 12.23 -0.65 13.81
C THR A 19 13.63 -1.24 13.59
N CYS A 20 13.75 -2.55 13.29
CA CYS A 20 15.05 -3.15 12.96
C CYS A 20 15.61 -2.73 11.59
N MET A 21 14.78 -2.14 10.72
CA MET A 21 15.24 -1.47 9.51
C MET A 21 15.11 0.04 9.67
N ASP A 22 16.25 0.72 9.69
CA ASP A 22 16.35 2.18 9.64
C ASP A 22 15.44 2.75 8.53
N ARG A 23 14.68 3.80 8.88
CA ARG A 23 13.81 4.56 7.97
C ARG A 23 14.52 4.98 6.67
N ALA A 24 15.83 5.23 6.72
CA ALA A 24 16.66 5.54 5.56
C ALA A 24 16.82 4.33 4.62
N THR A 25 16.95 3.12 5.16
CA THR A 25 16.99 1.87 4.39
C THR A 25 15.66 1.65 3.65
N TRP A 26 14.54 1.86 4.32
CA TRP A 26 13.21 1.77 3.70
C TRP A 26 12.96 2.86 2.63
N SER A 27 13.45 4.08 2.88
CA SER A 27 13.35 5.19 1.94
C SER A 27 14.22 5.00 0.69
N ARG A 28 15.39 4.35 0.80
CA ARG A 28 16.20 3.93 -0.36
C ARG A 28 15.49 2.91 -1.24
N PHE A 29 14.78 1.94 -0.64
CA PHE A 29 14.01 0.95 -1.41
C PHE A 29 12.81 1.57 -2.16
N THR A 30 12.25 2.68 -1.69
CA THR A 30 11.07 3.31 -2.32
C THR A 30 11.40 4.36 -3.37
N CYS A 31 12.56 5.01 -3.32
CA CYS A 31 12.93 6.09 -4.25
C CYS A 31 13.41 5.61 -5.64
N LEU A 32 13.75 4.33 -5.82
CA LEU A 32 14.35 3.83 -7.07
C LEU A 32 13.31 3.22 -8.05
N LEU A 33 12.20 3.92 -8.29
CA LEU A 33 11.31 3.61 -9.42
C LEU A 33 11.81 4.23 -10.75
N ASP A 34 12.87 5.03 -10.69
CA ASP A 34 13.49 5.62 -11.86
C ASP A 34 14.45 4.63 -12.55
N ALA A 35 14.43 4.64 -13.89
CA ALA A 35 15.21 3.77 -14.76
C ALA A 35 16.72 3.79 -14.43
N PRO A 36 17.48 2.72 -14.77
CA PRO A 36 18.91 2.65 -14.47
C PRO A 36 19.66 3.89 -15.00
N VAL A 37 20.51 4.46 -14.15
CA VAL A 37 21.38 5.62 -14.48
C VAL A 37 22.44 5.22 -15.52
N ASP A 38 22.76 3.93 -15.60
CA ASP A 38 23.68 3.34 -16.56
C ASP A 38 22.92 2.60 -17.68
N SER A 39 23.21 2.96 -18.94
CA SER A 39 22.57 2.41 -20.14
C SER A 39 23.12 1.05 -20.60
N THR A 40 24.07 0.43 -19.88
CA THR A 40 24.61 -0.87 -20.30
C THR A 40 23.60 -2.01 -20.14
N LEU A 41 23.69 -3.02 -21.02
CA LEU A 41 22.84 -4.23 -20.96
C LEU A 41 23.05 -4.99 -19.65
N GLU A 42 24.27 -4.98 -19.12
CA GLU A 42 24.63 -5.63 -17.85
C GLU A 42 24.01 -4.89 -16.66
N ALA A 43 24.03 -3.56 -16.64
CA ALA A 43 23.31 -2.76 -15.67
C ALA A 43 21.80 -3.03 -15.72
N ALA A 44 21.21 -3.10 -16.92
CA ALA A 44 19.80 -3.42 -17.09
C ALA A 44 19.45 -4.83 -16.57
N ARG A 45 20.29 -5.83 -16.84
CA ARG A 45 20.10 -7.21 -16.33
C ARG A 45 20.28 -7.30 -14.82
N HIS A 46 21.28 -6.60 -14.26
CA HIS A 46 21.50 -6.54 -12.82
C HIS A 46 20.30 -5.86 -12.14
N TRP A 47 19.77 -4.79 -12.74
CA TRP A 47 18.57 -4.12 -12.25
C TRP A 47 17.34 -5.03 -12.24
N GLN A 48 17.15 -5.83 -13.31
CA GLN A 48 16.09 -6.84 -13.34
C GLN A 48 16.26 -7.90 -12.23
N HIS A 49 17.50 -8.31 -11.95
CA HIS A 49 17.82 -9.23 -10.86
C HIS A 49 17.52 -8.62 -9.48
N VAL A 50 17.94 -7.37 -9.23
CA VAL A 50 17.62 -6.61 -8.01
C VAL A 50 16.11 -6.59 -7.75
N HIS A 51 15.31 -6.29 -8.79
CA HIS A 51 13.85 -6.31 -8.69
C HIS A 51 13.26 -7.71 -8.49
N ALA A 52 13.87 -8.76 -9.04
CA ALA A 52 13.44 -10.13 -8.80
C ALA A 52 13.68 -10.54 -7.34
N GLU A 53 14.85 -10.25 -6.79
CA GLU A 53 15.16 -10.54 -5.38
C GLU A 53 14.26 -9.76 -4.42
N ARG A 54 14.05 -8.46 -4.67
CA ARG A 54 13.11 -7.65 -3.89
C ARG A 54 11.72 -8.28 -3.84
N ARG A 55 11.21 -8.74 -4.99
CA ARG A 55 9.90 -9.41 -5.06
C ARG A 55 9.84 -10.71 -4.26
N ARG A 56 10.95 -11.45 -4.13
CA ARG A 56 11.00 -12.65 -3.27
C ARG A 56 10.85 -12.27 -1.80
N VAL A 57 11.49 -11.17 -1.37
CA VAL A 57 11.33 -10.61 -0.03
C VAL A 57 9.88 -10.17 0.21
N ASP A 58 9.32 -9.37 -0.69
CA ASP A 58 7.94 -8.88 -0.60
C ASP A 58 6.92 -10.03 -0.53
N LYS A 59 7.12 -11.09 -1.34
CA LYS A 59 6.26 -12.27 -1.33
C LYS A 59 6.33 -13.00 0.00
N LEU A 60 7.52 -13.20 0.57
CA LEU A 60 7.65 -13.86 1.86
C LEU A 60 6.97 -13.05 2.97
N ILE A 61 7.17 -11.73 2.99
CA ILE A 61 6.50 -10.82 3.93
C ILE A 61 4.98 -10.92 3.79
N SER A 62 4.47 -10.92 2.56
CA SER A 62 3.03 -11.06 2.32
C SER A 62 2.48 -12.40 2.79
N THR A 63 3.22 -13.49 2.61
CA THR A 63 2.82 -14.82 3.11
C THR A 63 2.80 -14.84 4.62
N ILE A 64 3.88 -14.34 5.25
CA ILE A 64 3.98 -14.22 6.70
C ILE A 64 2.83 -13.38 7.27
N ASN A 65 2.55 -12.21 6.69
CA ASN A 65 1.45 -11.36 7.13
C ASN A 65 0.10 -12.04 6.94
N HIS A 66 -0.10 -12.76 5.85
CA HIS A 66 -1.34 -13.52 5.63
C HIS A 66 -1.51 -14.59 6.73
N ASP A 67 -0.45 -15.37 7.01
CA ASP A 67 -0.49 -16.42 8.02
C ASP A 67 -0.74 -15.84 9.43
N LEU A 68 -0.18 -14.67 9.74
CA LEU A 68 -0.42 -13.95 10.99
C LEU A 68 -1.83 -13.33 11.11
N ILE A 69 -2.45 -12.94 9.98
CA ILE A 69 -3.76 -12.28 9.99
C ILE A 69 -4.91 -13.28 10.14
N PHE A 70 -4.74 -14.50 9.63
CA PHE A 70 -5.85 -15.46 9.49
C PHE A 70 -5.77 -16.63 10.47
N ASP A 71 -4.71 -16.72 11.28
CA ASP A 71 -4.57 -17.76 12.28
C ASP A 71 -4.70 -17.14 13.69
N ASP A 72 -5.93 -17.15 14.22
CA ASP A 72 -6.29 -16.59 15.54
C ASP A 72 -5.51 -17.27 16.70
N GLU A 73 -4.85 -18.41 16.46
CA GLU A 73 -4.01 -19.13 17.42
C GLU A 73 -2.50 -18.80 17.30
N LEU A 74 -2.04 -18.14 16.23
CA LEU A 74 -0.67 -17.64 16.16
C LEU A 74 -0.58 -16.38 17.01
N GLU A 75 -0.10 -16.50 18.25
CA GLU A 75 0.34 -15.36 19.05
C GLU A 75 1.30 -14.49 18.22
N ASP A 76 0.85 -13.34 17.70
CA ASP A 76 1.48 -12.10 17.15
C ASP A 76 3.02 -12.06 16.87
N ARG A 77 3.67 -13.20 16.68
CA ARG A 77 5.12 -13.39 16.71
C ARG A 77 5.47 -14.28 15.54
N LEU A 78 6.43 -13.78 14.77
CA LEU A 78 7.11 -14.58 13.78
C LEU A 78 7.75 -15.78 14.48
N THR A 79 7.72 -16.94 13.83
CA THR A 79 8.55 -18.05 14.28
C THR A 79 10.02 -17.66 14.11
N GLU A 80 10.91 -18.16 14.97
CA GLU A 80 12.36 -17.91 14.84
C GLU A 80 12.88 -18.29 13.44
N GLU A 81 12.27 -19.30 12.80
CA GLU A 81 12.55 -19.69 11.43
C GLU A 81 12.13 -18.62 10.41
N GLN A 82 10.94 -18.03 10.56
CA GLN A 82 10.47 -16.93 9.71
C GLN A 82 11.34 -15.68 9.86
N GLU A 83 11.72 -15.33 11.10
CA GLU A 83 12.62 -14.21 11.37
C GLU A 83 13.99 -14.43 10.74
N ALA A 84 14.61 -15.60 10.94
CA ALA A 84 15.90 -15.94 10.36
C ALA A 84 15.87 -15.90 8.83
N ARG A 85 14.78 -16.42 8.23
CA ARG A 85 14.59 -16.44 6.78
C ARG A 85 14.40 -15.03 6.20
N LEU A 86 13.64 -14.16 6.87
CA LEU A 86 13.51 -12.76 6.49
C LEU A 86 14.86 -12.03 6.59
N ALA A 87 15.58 -12.20 7.70
CA ALA A 87 16.87 -11.58 7.91
C ALA A 87 17.89 -11.97 6.83
N GLU A 88 17.93 -13.24 6.43
CA GLU A 88 18.80 -13.71 5.35
C GLU A 88 18.42 -13.10 3.99
N LEU A 89 17.13 -13.06 3.67
CA LEU A 89 16.66 -12.43 2.43
C LEU A 89 16.99 -10.94 2.36
N TYR A 90 16.84 -10.21 3.47
CA TYR A 90 17.22 -8.80 3.53
C TYR A 90 18.72 -8.59 3.38
N ARG A 91 19.55 -9.44 4.00
CA ARG A 91 21.01 -9.40 3.87
C ARG A 91 21.42 -9.64 2.42
N HIS A 92 20.84 -10.66 1.78
CA HIS A 92 21.07 -10.94 0.36
C HIS A 92 20.65 -9.77 -0.53
N LEU A 93 19.48 -9.18 -0.28
CA LEU A 93 19.00 -8.04 -1.05
C LEU A 93 19.95 -6.84 -0.91
N ASP A 94 20.38 -6.51 0.30
CA ASP A 94 21.35 -5.43 0.56
C ASP A 94 22.69 -5.67 -0.16
N GLU A 95 23.19 -6.91 -0.19
CA GLU A 95 24.39 -7.27 -0.95
C GLU A 95 24.22 -7.07 -2.46
N VAL A 96 23.05 -7.41 -3.01
CA VAL A 96 22.71 -7.23 -4.43
C VAL A 96 22.65 -5.74 -4.77
N TYR A 97 21.99 -4.91 -3.94
CA TYR A 97 21.96 -3.46 -4.14
C TYR A 97 23.35 -2.82 -4.04
N LYS A 98 24.15 -3.20 -3.04
CA LYS A 98 25.53 -2.68 -2.89
C LYS A 98 26.42 -3.04 -4.07
N ALA A 99 26.24 -4.20 -4.69
CA ALA A 99 26.97 -4.55 -5.91
C ALA A 99 26.49 -3.71 -7.10
N TYR A 100 25.18 -3.48 -7.21
CA TYR A 100 24.61 -2.63 -8.26
C TYR A 100 25.12 -1.18 -8.16
N GLU A 101 25.09 -0.58 -6.97
CA GLU A 101 25.60 0.79 -6.74
C GLU A 101 27.09 0.93 -7.03
N LYS A 102 27.86 -0.13 -6.82
CA LYS A 102 29.31 -0.18 -7.13
C LYS A 102 29.61 -0.43 -8.62
N GLY A 103 28.60 -0.66 -9.45
CA GLY A 103 28.78 -1.03 -10.85
C GLY A 103 29.28 -2.47 -11.07
N ASP A 104 29.29 -3.31 -10.04
CA ASP A 104 29.69 -4.72 -10.16
C ASP A 104 28.49 -5.56 -10.63
N HIS A 105 28.18 -5.43 -11.91
CA HIS A 105 27.07 -6.14 -12.54
C HIS A 105 27.36 -7.63 -12.80
N THR A 106 28.64 -8.02 -12.81
CA THR A 106 29.06 -9.38 -13.16
C THR A 106 28.78 -10.39 -12.05
N LYS A 107 28.77 -9.95 -10.78
CA LYS A 107 28.53 -10.81 -9.60
C LYS A 107 27.17 -11.53 -9.64
N PHE A 108 26.16 -10.89 -10.22
CA PHE A 108 24.77 -11.39 -10.21
C PHE A 108 24.19 -11.64 -11.61
N VAL A 109 24.92 -11.26 -12.66
CA VAL A 109 24.54 -11.48 -14.05
C VAL A 109 25.51 -12.48 -14.67
N SER A 110 25.32 -13.77 -14.38
CA SER A 110 26.07 -14.82 -15.09
C SER A 110 25.46 -15.03 -16.48
N PRO A 111 26.27 -15.10 -17.56
CA PRO A 111 25.77 -15.37 -18.91
C PRO A 111 25.12 -16.76 -19.06
N ASN A 112 25.38 -17.68 -18.12
CA ASN A 112 24.83 -19.04 -18.10
C ASN A 112 23.73 -19.25 -17.06
N LEU A 113 23.38 -18.24 -16.26
CA LEU A 113 22.21 -18.35 -15.40
C LEU A 113 20.98 -18.40 -16.31
N PRO A 114 20.09 -19.41 -16.19
CA PRO A 114 18.82 -19.37 -16.90
C PRO A 114 18.20 -18.02 -16.58
N GLN A 115 17.88 -17.24 -17.64
CA GLN A 115 17.23 -15.95 -17.44
C GLN A 115 16.12 -16.20 -16.43
N PRO A 116 16.08 -15.45 -15.31
CA PRO A 116 15.08 -15.68 -14.29
C PRO A 116 13.77 -15.72 -15.05
N HIS A 117 13.11 -16.90 -15.08
CA HIS A 117 11.86 -17.11 -15.78
C HIS A 117 11.08 -15.86 -15.52
N ILE A 118 10.77 -15.08 -16.58
CA ILE A 118 10.14 -13.76 -16.47
C ILE A 118 9.02 -13.98 -15.47
N PHE A 119 9.26 -13.59 -14.23
CA PHE A 119 8.44 -14.04 -13.13
C PHE A 119 7.24 -13.16 -13.33
N VAL A 120 6.21 -13.77 -13.93
CA VAL A 120 4.96 -13.12 -14.29
C VAL A 120 4.60 -12.37 -13.04
N HIS A 121 4.65 -11.04 -13.13
CA HIS A 121 4.39 -10.18 -11.99
C HIS A 121 3.13 -10.73 -11.31
N PRO A 122 3.05 -10.83 -9.96
CA PRO A 122 1.72 -10.84 -9.38
C PRO A 122 1.03 -9.65 -10.03
N PRO A 123 -0.12 -9.85 -10.69
CA PRO A 123 -0.69 -8.82 -11.54
C PRO A 123 -0.70 -7.54 -10.72
N ILE A 124 -0.16 -6.44 -11.27
CA ILE A 124 -0.10 -5.08 -10.70
C ILE A 124 -1.24 -4.79 -9.67
N PRO A 125 -2.49 -5.24 -9.91
CA PRO A 125 -3.56 -5.32 -8.92
C PRO A 125 -3.19 -5.73 -7.46
N VAL A 126 -2.40 -6.77 -7.22
CA VAL A 126 -2.24 -7.38 -5.88
C VAL A 126 -1.42 -6.51 -4.93
N TYR A 127 -0.24 -6.06 -5.36
CA TYR A 127 0.62 -5.17 -4.55
C TYR A 127 -0.10 -3.85 -4.23
N LEU A 128 -0.79 -3.32 -5.24
CA LEU A 128 -1.51 -2.06 -5.14
C LEU A 128 -2.65 -2.12 -4.11
N ASN A 129 -3.38 -3.24 -4.05
CA ASN A 129 -4.45 -3.45 -3.07
C ASN A 129 -3.90 -3.49 -1.64
N LEU A 130 -2.79 -4.19 -1.40
CA LEU A 130 -2.14 -4.23 -0.08
C LEU A 130 -1.66 -2.84 0.35
N ALA A 131 -0.96 -2.12 -0.51
CA ALA A 131 -0.49 -0.77 -0.23
C ALA A 131 -1.66 0.20 0.08
N PHE A 132 -2.79 0.04 -0.63
CA PHE A 132 -3.99 0.82 -0.38
C PHE A 132 -4.64 0.50 0.98
N LYS A 133 -4.70 -0.78 1.36
CA LYS A 133 -5.21 -1.21 2.68
C LYS A 133 -4.36 -0.63 3.82
N LEU A 134 -3.03 -0.69 3.69
CA LEU A 134 -2.11 -0.12 4.67
C LEU A 134 -2.29 1.40 4.79
N TRP A 135 -2.36 2.11 3.67
CA TRP A 135 -2.61 3.55 3.65
C TRP A 135 -3.92 3.94 4.35
N ARG A 136 -5.02 3.21 4.07
CA ARG A 136 -6.31 3.43 4.74
C ARG A 136 -6.19 3.24 6.25
N GLN A 137 -5.56 2.16 6.69
CA GLN A 137 -5.41 1.87 8.11
C GLN A 137 -4.59 2.95 8.83
N GLU A 138 -3.51 3.44 8.20
CA GLU A 138 -2.70 4.53 8.74
C GLU A 138 -3.54 5.81 8.93
N CYS A 139 -4.34 6.17 7.92
CA CYS A 139 -5.26 7.31 8.04
C CYS A 139 -6.24 7.13 9.20
N TRP A 140 -6.80 5.93 9.37
CA TRP A 140 -7.71 5.61 10.48
C TRP A 140 -7.06 5.80 11.84
N ASN A 141 -5.85 5.25 12.02
CA ASN A 141 -5.08 5.36 13.25
C ASN A 141 -4.77 6.83 13.58
N MET A 142 -4.40 7.64 12.58
CA MET A 142 -4.15 9.07 12.78
C MET A 142 -5.40 9.82 13.22
N SER A 143 -6.58 9.43 12.74
CA SER A 143 -7.85 10.08 13.09
C SER A 143 -8.23 9.96 14.57
N GLU A 144 -7.62 9.04 15.32
CA GLU A 144 -7.86 8.89 16.75
C GLU A 144 -7.28 10.04 17.56
N LYS A 145 -6.22 10.68 17.05
CA LYS A 145 -5.52 11.81 17.69
C LYS A 145 -5.33 12.95 16.68
N PRO A 146 -6.43 13.59 16.24
CA PRO A 146 -6.39 14.59 15.18
C PRO A 146 -5.56 15.83 15.56
N ASP A 147 -5.41 16.12 16.85
CA ASP A 147 -4.59 17.18 17.40
C ASP A 147 -3.07 17.00 17.16
N LEU A 148 -2.63 15.76 16.92
CA LEU A 148 -1.24 15.42 16.64
C LEU A 148 -0.92 15.39 15.14
N ILE A 149 -1.92 15.52 14.29
CA ILE A 149 -1.74 15.44 12.83
C ILE A 149 -1.00 16.68 12.34
N ARG A 150 0.11 16.43 11.65
CA ARG A 150 0.91 17.44 10.92
C ARG A 150 0.82 17.29 9.42
N GLN A 151 0.59 16.07 8.95
CA GLN A 151 0.42 15.72 7.54
C GLN A 151 -0.28 14.36 7.49
N LEU A 152 -1.14 14.12 6.50
CA LEU A 152 -1.67 12.78 6.23
C LEU A 152 -0.78 12.04 5.22
N PRO A 153 -0.69 10.71 5.30
CA PRO A 153 0.04 9.93 4.31
C PRO A 153 -0.62 10.05 2.94
N HIS A 154 0.19 10.03 1.89
CA HIS A 154 -0.31 10.01 0.52
C HIS A 154 -0.76 8.59 0.14
N PRO A 155 -1.85 8.45 -0.65
CA PRO A 155 -2.25 7.15 -1.18
C PRO A 155 -1.17 6.59 -2.12
N PRO A 156 -1.17 5.25 -2.35
CA PRO A 156 -0.20 4.63 -3.24
C PRO A 156 -0.30 5.22 -4.65
N PHE A 157 0.87 5.59 -5.20
CA PHE A 157 0.96 6.15 -6.53
C PHE A 157 0.61 5.11 -7.60
N MET A 158 -0.07 5.58 -8.65
CA MET A 158 -0.31 4.79 -9.85
C MET A 158 -0.25 5.73 -11.07
N PRO A 159 0.36 5.32 -12.20
CA PRO A 159 0.21 6.07 -13.44
C PRO A 159 -1.25 6.03 -13.90
N CYS A 160 -1.81 7.18 -14.29
CA CYS A 160 -3.18 7.23 -14.78
C CYS A 160 -3.24 6.81 -16.25
N ALA A 161 -4.10 5.82 -16.56
CA ALA A 161 -4.32 5.37 -17.94
C ALA A 161 -5.18 6.33 -18.78
N LYS A 162 -5.78 7.37 -18.17
CA LYS A 162 -6.62 8.35 -18.89
C LYS A 162 -5.74 9.33 -19.68
N PRO A 163 -5.85 9.40 -21.02
CA PRO A 163 -5.07 10.33 -21.82
C PRO A 163 -5.25 11.78 -21.36
N GLY A 164 -4.14 12.53 -21.26
CA GLY A 164 -4.16 13.92 -20.81
C GLY A 164 -4.43 14.12 -19.31
N CYS A 165 -4.47 13.04 -18.51
CA CYS A 165 -4.61 13.16 -17.06
C CYS A 165 -3.28 13.60 -16.43
N HIS A 166 -3.10 14.91 -16.31
CA HIS A 166 -1.98 15.54 -15.59
C HIS A 166 -2.35 15.94 -14.15
N ASN A 167 -3.54 15.55 -13.67
CA ASN A 167 -4.07 15.95 -12.37
C ASN A 167 -3.40 15.18 -11.22
N THR A 168 -2.12 15.42 -10.95
CA THR A 168 -1.55 15.26 -9.60
C THR A 168 -1.99 16.46 -8.76
N ARG A 169 -3.30 16.65 -8.61
CA ARG A 169 -3.80 17.77 -7.80
C ARG A 169 -3.38 17.54 -6.35
N THR A 170 -2.67 18.52 -5.82
CA THR A 170 -2.59 18.75 -4.38
C THR A 170 -4.01 18.78 -3.82
N PRO A 171 -4.25 18.21 -2.63
CA PRO A 171 -3.23 17.73 -1.69
C PRO A 171 -2.77 16.27 -1.83
N LEU A 172 -3.54 15.37 -2.47
CA LEU A 172 -3.26 13.91 -2.42
C LEU A 172 -2.16 13.41 -3.37
N LYS A 173 -1.67 14.24 -4.30
CA LYS A 173 -0.70 13.87 -5.34
C LYS A 173 -1.10 12.65 -6.18
N ILE A 174 -2.39 12.33 -6.20
CA ILE A 174 -3.01 11.30 -7.03
C ILE A 174 -4.19 11.91 -7.76
N CYS A 175 -4.47 11.46 -8.99
CA CYS A 175 -5.66 11.88 -9.69
C CYS A 175 -6.91 11.16 -9.16
N VAL A 176 -8.07 11.80 -9.31
CA VAL A 176 -9.37 11.23 -8.90
C VAL A 176 -9.68 9.90 -9.58
N HIS A 177 -9.20 9.67 -10.81
CA HIS A 177 -9.40 8.40 -11.52
C HIS A 177 -8.67 7.24 -10.83
N ASN A 178 -7.42 7.46 -10.43
CA ASN A 178 -6.63 6.42 -9.79
C ASN A 178 -7.11 6.19 -8.37
N LEU A 179 -7.48 7.25 -7.65
CA LEU A 179 -8.08 7.11 -6.33
C LEU A 179 -9.41 6.33 -6.40
N SER A 180 -10.26 6.63 -7.37
CA SER A 180 -11.49 5.87 -7.61
C SER A 180 -11.20 4.40 -7.97
N ALA A 181 -10.21 4.15 -8.83
CA ALA A 181 -9.78 2.80 -9.17
C ALA A 181 -9.25 2.02 -7.94
N LEU A 182 -8.52 2.68 -7.04
CA LEU A 182 -8.07 2.07 -5.78
C LEU A 182 -9.25 1.62 -4.93
N TYR A 183 -10.25 2.47 -4.73
CA TYR A 183 -11.46 2.10 -3.98
C TYR A 183 -12.28 1.00 -4.67
N HIS A 184 -12.41 1.03 -5.99
CA HIS A 184 -13.09 -0.02 -6.75
C HIS A 184 -12.38 -1.37 -6.61
N ASN A 185 -11.05 -1.38 -6.79
CA ASN A 185 -10.24 -2.60 -6.74
C ASN A 185 -10.06 -3.15 -5.32
N ALA A 186 -10.40 -2.36 -4.30
CA ALA A 186 -10.36 -2.79 -2.91
C ALA A 186 -11.54 -3.71 -2.52
N GLU A 187 -12.54 -3.87 -3.41
CA GLU A 187 -13.69 -4.77 -3.23
C GLU A 187 -14.43 -4.56 -1.90
N LEU A 188 -14.51 -3.29 -1.45
CA LEU A 188 -15.18 -2.94 -0.20
C LEU A 188 -16.68 -3.17 -0.31
N SER A 189 -17.26 -3.78 0.72
CA SER A 189 -18.70 -3.89 0.85
C SER A 189 -19.36 -2.52 0.93
N ARG A 190 -20.67 -2.45 0.66
CA ARG A 190 -21.45 -1.21 0.80
C ARG A 190 -21.28 -0.57 2.18
N THR A 191 -21.31 -1.40 3.22
CA THR A 191 -21.19 -0.95 4.61
C THR A 191 -19.82 -0.35 4.87
N GLU A 192 -18.76 -0.95 4.34
CA GLU A 192 -17.40 -0.42 4.44
C GLU A 192 -17.22 0.88 3.66
N LEU A 193 -17.78 0.99 2.45
CA LEU A 193 -17.75 2.23 1.66
C LEU A 193 -18.47 3.38 2.38
N LEU A 194 -19.62 3.10 3.01
CA LEU A 194 -20.33 4.13 3.80
C LEU A 194 -19.53 4.53 5.05
N LYS A 195 -18.87 3.57 5.72
CA LYS A 195 -17.96 3.86 6.85
C LYS A 195 -16.79 4.73 6.40
N GLU A 196 -16.15 4.39 5.29
CA GLU A 196 -15.08 5.18 4.69
C GLU A 196 -15.56 6.59 4.33
N ARG A 197 -16.72 6.71 3.67
CA ARG A 197 -17.26 8.01 3.30
C ARG A 197 -17.51 8.88 4.53
N ASN A 198 -18.11 8.31 5.58
CA ASN A 198 -18.35 9.05 6.82
C ASN A 198 -17.03 9.40 7.55
N PHE A 199 -16.01 8.54 7.44
CA PHE A 199 -14.68 8.80 7.95
C PHE A 199 -14.02 10.01 7.27
N TRP A 200 -14.16 10.13 5.95
CA TRP A 200 -13.62 11.24 5.17
C TRP A 200 -14.50 12.50 5.18
N HIS A 201 -15.53 12.57 6.03
CA HIS A 201 -16.34 13.79 6.14
C HIS A 201 -15.50 14.95 6.71
N PRO A 202 -15.54 16.17 6.11
CA PRO A 202 -14.69 17.30 6.53
C PRO A 202 -14.81 17.63 8.03
N ASP A 203 -16.01 17.56 8.60
CA ASP A 203 -16.24 17.80 10.04
C ASP A 203 -15.36 16.95 10.96
N ARG A 204 -15.02 15.71 10.56
CA ARG A 204 -14.16 14.82 11.38
C ARG A 204 -12.75 15.39 11.51
N TRP A 205 -12.29 16.12 10.50
CA TRP A 205 -10.93 16.66 10.40
C TRP A 205 -10.82 18.11 10.89
N SER A 206 -11.94 18.74 11.26
CA SER A 206 -11.99 20.09 11.83
C SER A 206 -11.15 20.25 13.12
N ARG A 207 -10.86 19.15 13.82
CA ARG A 207 -10.05 19.12 15.05
C ARG A 207 -8.54 19.16 14.80
N VAL A 208 -8.11 18.99 13.56
CA VAL A 208 -6.68 19.12 13.20
C VAL A 208 -6.21 20.54 13.53
N PRO A 209 -5.02 20.73 14.12
CA PRO A 209 -4.53 22.06 14.47
C PRO A 209 -4.14 22.85 13.21
N GLN A 210 -4.30 24.16 13.28
CA GLN A 210 -3.68 25.06 12.30
C GLN A 210 -2.14 25.00 12.42
N PRO A 211 -1.37 25.16 11.32
CA PRO A 211 -1.81 25.46 9.94
C PRO A 211 -2.20 24.23 9.10
N TYR A 212 -2.10 23.02 9.65
CA TYR A 212 -2.20 21.77 8.89
C TYR A 212 -3.63 21.40 8.48
N ARG A 213 -4.63 21.97 9.17
CA ARG A 213 -6.05 21.68 8.97
C ARG A 213 -6.50 21.86 7.52
N GLN A 214 -6.10 22.95 6.87
CA GLN A 214 -6.58 23.26 5.52
C GLN A 214 -6.21 22.15 4.53
N GLU A 215 -4.95 21.72 4.52
CA GLU A 215 -4.49 20.65 3.63
C GLU A 215 -5.24 19.34 3.89
N VAL A 216 -5.42 18.99 5.17
CA VAL A 216 -6.14 17.76 5.56
C VAL A 216 -7.62 17.83 5.18
N GLU A 217 -8.29 18.96 5.37
CA GLU A 217 -9.69 19.16 4.95
C GLU A 217 -9.83 19.07 3.43
N GLU A 218 -8.90 19.66 2.66
CA GLU A 218 -8.87 19.52 1.21
C GLU A 218 -8.68 18.05 0.77
N MET A 219 -7.84 17.27 1.45
CA MET A 219 -7.68 15.83 1.19
C MET A 219 -8.99 15.09 1.45
N ALA A 220 -9.60 15.34 2.61
CA ALA A 220 -10.84 14.71 3.02
C ALA A 220 -11.98 15.00 2.03
N ILE A 221 -12.11 16.26 1.57
CA ILE A 221 -13.10 16.67 0.57
C ILE A 221 -12.92 15.88 -0.73
N VAL A 222 -11.70 15.78 -1.25
CA VAL A 222 -11.44 15.05 -2.49
C VAL A 222 -11.81 13.57 -2.35
N ILE A 223 -11.41 12.92 -1.26
CA ILE A 223 -11.75 11.51 -1.02
C ILE A 223 -13.25 11.32 -0.85
N PHE A 224 -13.91 12.20 -0.10
CA PHE A 224 -15.36 12.18 0.10
C PHE A 224 -16.12 12.27 -1.23
N GLN A 225 -15.69 13.17 -2.12
CA GLN A 225 -16.26 13.34 -3.46
C GLN A 225 -16.07 12.11 -4.35
N VAL A 226 -14.96 11.37 -4.19
CA VAL A 226 -14.74 10.09 -4.89
C VAL A 226 -15.63 8.99 -4.32
N LEU A 227 -15.79 8.92 -3.00
CA LEU A 227 -16.57 7.87 -2.33
C LEU A 227 -18.08 8.03 -2.49
N GLN A 228 -18.58 9.25 -2.59
CA GLN A 228 -20.01 9.53 -2.74
C GLN A 228 -20.66 8.80 -3.93
N PRO A 229 -20.17 8.94 -5.19
CA PRO A 229 -20.75 8.23 -6.34
C PRO A 229 -20.56 6.71 -6.23
N LEU A 230 -19.47 6.22 -5.62
CA LEU A 230 -19.25 4.79 -5.39
C LEU A 230 -20.32 4.21 -4.45
N CYS A 231 -20.64 4.92 -3.37
CA CYS A 231 -21.71 4.54 -2.45
C CYS A 231 -23.08 4.52 -3.14
N ASP A 232 -23.33 5.47 -4.04
CA ASP A 232 -24.60 5.60 -4.75
C ASP A 232 -24.77 4.54 -5.86
N GLN A 233 -23.69 4.14 -6.54
CA GLN A 233 -23.71 3.03 -7.50
C GLN A 233 -24.10 1.71 -6.83
N VAL A 234 -23.56 1.41 -5.64
CA VAL A 234 -23.90 0.18 -4.91
C VAL A 234 -25.37 0.18 -4.45
N LYS A 235 -26.00 1.34 -4.22
CA LYS A 235 -27.44 1.42 -3.97
C LYS A 235 -28.27 0.98 -5.18
N ALA A 236 -27.86 1.34 -6.39
CA ALA A 236 -28.60 1.02 -7.61
C ALA A 236 -28.63 -0.50 -7.90
N PHE A 237 -27.51 -1.20 -7.67
CA PHE A 237 -27.45 -2.65 -7.86
C PHE A 237 -28.19 -3.46 -6.79
N GLY A 238 -28.34 -2.91 -5.57
CA GLY A 238 -29.10 -3.55 -4.48
C GLY A 238 -30.62 -3.50 -4.64
N VAL A 239 -31.16 -2.69 -5.56
CA VAL A 239 -32.62 -2.54 -5.77
C VAL A 239 -33.15 -3.47 -6.87
N LEU A 240 -32.29 -4.05 -7.70
CA LEU A 240 -32.70 -4.98 -8.78
C LEU A 240 -32.79 -6.45 -8.35
N GLY A 241 -32.58 -6.77 -7.06
CA GLY A 241 -32.40 -8.14 -6.58
C GLY A 241 -33.61 -8.83 -5.92
N ASN A 242 -34.80 -8.21 -5.82
CA ASN A 242 -35.95 -8.81 -5.10
C ASN A 242 -37.30 -8.70 -5.84
N GLY A 243 -37.29 -8.59 -7.17
CA GLY A 243 -38.50 -8.37 -7.98
C GLY A 243 -38.69 -9.35 -9.13
N ALA A 244 -38.44 -10.65 -8.94
CA ALA A 244 -38.80 -11.67 -9.92
C ALA A 244 -39.05 -13.04 -9.26
N ARG A 245 -40.11 -13.12 -8.46
CA ARG A 245 -40.90 -14.34 -8.31
C ARG A 245 -42.36 -13.92 -8.45
N ALA A 246 -42.88 -14.10 -9.66
CA ALA A 246 -44.30 -14.12 -9.93
C ALA A 246 -44.57 -15.47 -10.59
N ASP A 247 -45.37 -16.25 -9.87
CA ASP A 247 -46.21 -17.41 -10.19
C ASP A 247 -46.28 -17.90 -11.64
#